data_AF-A0A8J3VB31-F1
#
_entry.id   AF-A0A8J3VB31-F1
#
_cell.length_a   1.000
_cell.length_b   1.000
_cell.length_c   1.000
_cell.angle_alpha   90.00
_cell.angle_beta   90.00
_cell.angle_gamma   90.00
#
_symmetry.space_group_name_H-M   'P 1'
#
loop_
_entity.id
_entity.type
_entity.pdbx_description
1 polymer ?
#
loop_
_entity_poly.entity_id
_entity_poly.type
_entity_poly.pdbx_seq_one_letter_code
_entity_poly.pdbx_strand_id
1 'polypeptide(L)' 'MDEIMLRLDRETAAVLRDHIYMVCEHFAAGVPIEQFAPADERRLGRVMCDLDKALGGRGCVACAMGGLCH' A
#
# COMPACT_ATOMS: atom_id res chain seq x y z
N MET A 1 5.38 16.68 -16.95
CA MET A 1 5.22 15.86 -15.73
C MET A 1 4.54 14.60 -16.19
N ASP A 2 5.22 13.47 -16.14
CA ASP A 2 4.64 12.21 -16.61
C ASP A 2 3.61 11.76 -15.58
N GLU A 3 2.35 11.63 -16.02
CA GLU A 3 1.25 11.19 -15.18
C GLU A 3 1.33 9.66 -15.02
N ILE A 4 1.41 9.19 -13.77
CA ILE A 4 1.43 7.77 -13.45
C ILE A 4 0.03 7.35 -13.01
N MET A 5 -0.66 6.60 -13.86
CA MET A 5 -2.01 6.11 -13.59
C MET A 5 -1.99 4.62 -13.20
N LEU A 6 -2.38 4.32 -11.97
CA LEU A 6 -2.65 2.94 -11.53
C LEU A 6 -4.08 2.56 -11.85
N ARG A 7 -4.25 1.47 -12.59
CA ARG A 7 -5.56 0.84 -12.78
C ARG A 7 -5.81 -0.14 -11.65
N LEU A 8 -6.73 0.22 -10.77
CA LEU A 8 -7.13 -0.58 -9.63
C LEU A 8 -8.57 -1.02 -9.80
N ASP A 9 -8.90 -2.21 -9.32
CA ASP A 9 -10.30 -2.53 -9.06
C ASP A 9 -10.85 -1.64 -7.94
N ARG A 10 -12.17 -1.48 -7.90
CA ARG A 10 -12.85 -0.58 -6.96
C ARG A 10 -12.59 -0.94 -5.50
N GLU A 11 -12.51 -2.23 -5.20
CA GLU A 11 -12.35 -2.72 -3.84
C GLU A 11 -10.94 -2.41 -3.33
N THR A 12 -9.95 -2.54 -4.21
CA THR A 12 -8.54 -2.21 -3.95
C THR A 12 -8.36 -0.69 -3.79
N ALA A 13 -9.03 0.11 -4.62
CA ALA A 13 -9.04 1.56 -4.48
C ALA A 13 -9.67 2.03 -3.15
N ALA A 14 -10.73 1.37 -2.68
CA ALA A 14 -11.34 1.68 -1.40
C ALA A 14 -10.39 1.39 -0.23
N VAL A 15 -9.73 0.23 -0.22
CA VAL A 15 -8.77 -0.12 0.84
C VAL A 15 -7.59 0.86 0.89
N LEU A 16 -7.06 1.25 -0.27
CA LEU A 16 -6.01 2.27 -0.34
C LEU A 16 -6.46 3.62 0.23
N ARG A 17 -7.65 4.08 -0.18
CA ARG A 17 -8.22 5.33 0.34
C ARG A 17 -8.34 5.28 1.86
N ASP A 18 -8.88 4.19 2.39
CA ASP A 18 -9.12 4.06 3.84
C ASP A 18 -7.79 4.01 4.61
N HIS A 19 -6.76 3.34 4.08
CA HIS A 19 -5.44 3.32 4.72
C HIS A 19 -4.74 4.69 4.67
N ILE A 20 -4.76 5.37 3.52
CA ILE A 20 -4.18 6.71 3.39
C ILE A 20 -4.91 7.68 4.32
N TYR A 21 -6.24 7.64 4.32
CA TYR A 21 -7.07 8.49 5.17
C TYR A 21 -6.76 8.30 6.65
N MET A 22 -6.76 7.06 7.12
CA MET A 22 -6.41 6.73 8.51
C MET A 22 -5.02 7.22 8.87
N VAL A 23 -3.99 6.88 8.09
CA VAL A 23 -2.61 7.32 8.37
C VAL A 23 -2.52 8.85 8.45
N CYS A 24 -3.12 9.57 7.50
CA CYS A 24 -3.11 11.03 7.49
C CYS A 24 -3.84 11.65 8.69
N GLU A 25 -5.02 11.15 9.04
CA GLU A 25 -5.79 11.64 10.20
C GLU A 25 -5.06 11.36 11.52
N HIS A 26 -4.47 10.17 11.69
CA HIS A 26 -3.67 9.84 12.87
C HIS A 26 -2.45 10.74 13.02
N PHE A 27 -1.72 10.99 11.91
CA PHE A 27 -0.61 11.94 11.91
C PHE A 27 -1.07 13.36 12.24
N ALA A 28 -2.17 13.83 11.64
CA ALA A 28 -2.71 15.17 11.89
C ALA A 28 -3.20 15.35 13.33
N ALA A 29 -3.79 14.30 13.92
CA ALA A 29 -4.29 14.30 15.28
C ALA A 29 -3.21 14.01 16.34
N GLY A 30 -2.00 13.61 15.93
CA GLY A 30 -0.93 13.19 16.85
C GLY A 30 -1.27 11.90 17.61
N VAL A 31 -2.16 11.08 17.07
CA VAL A 31 -2.67 9.85 17.71
C VAL A 31 -1.92 8.64 17.15
N PRO A 32 -1.54 7.65 17.99
CA PRO A 32 -0.96 6.41 17.51
C PRO A 32 -1.84 5.74 16.44
N ILE A 33 -1.22 5.22 15.38
CA ILE A 33 -1.93 4.49 14.33
C ILE A 33 -2.36 3.13 14.91
N GLU A 34 -3.67 2.87 14.92
CA GLU A 34 -4.19 1.54 15.24
C GLU A 34 -3.88 0.57 14.10
N GLN A 35 -3.55 -0.68 14.45
CA GLN A 35 -3.30 -1.71 13.45
C GLN A 35 -4.59 -2.04 12.69
N PHE A 36 -4.48 -2.18 11.37
CA PHE A 36 -5.61 -2.60 10.55
C PHE A 36 -5.88 -4.09 10.75
N ALA A 37 -7.03 -4.56 10.27
CA ALA A 37 -7.27 -6.00 10.23
C ALA A 37 -6.19 -6.70 9.37
N PRO A 38 -5.69 -7.88 9.75
CA PRO A 38 -4.60 -8.55 9.03
C PRO A 38 -4.87 -8.81 7.54
N ALA A 39 -6.14 -8.93 7.14
CA ALA A 39 -6.52 -9.08 5.74
C ALA A 39 -6.26 -7.80 4.94
N ASP A 40 -6.54 -6.65 5.53
CA ASP A 40 -6.37 -5.35 4.90
C ASP A 40 -4.88 -4.97 4.82
N GLU A 41 -4.10 -5.27 5.86
CA GLU A 41 -2.65 -5.10 5.84
C GLU A 41 -1.98 -5.90 4.71
N ARG A 42 -2.38 -7.17 4.53
CA ARG A 42 -1.88 -8.01 3.42
C ARG A 42 -2.25 -7.44 2.06
N ARG A 43 -3.47 -6.92 1.93
CA ARG A 43 -3.93 -6.32 0.67
C ARG A 43 -3.15 -5.04 0.37
N LEU A 44 -3.00 -4.15 1.34
CA LEU A 44 -2.18 -2.94 1.19
C LEU A 44 -0.74 -3.31 0.82
N GLY A 45 -0.14 -4.29 1.50
CA GLY A 45 1.22 -4.75 1.21
C GLY A 45 1.42 -5.20 -0.24
N ARG A 46 0.44 -5.92 -0.81
CA ARG A 46 0.44 -6.31 -2.22
C ARG A 46 0.36 -5.11 -3.16
N VAL A 47 -0.59 -4.20 -2.90
CA VAL A 47 -0.75 -3.00 -3.73
C VAL A 47 0.50 -2.13 -3.72
N MET A 48 1.11 -1.94 -2.56
CA MET A 48 2.35 -1.17 -2.44
C MET A 48 3.53 -1.85 -3.13
N CYS A 49 3.60 -3.18 -3.07
CA CYS A 49 4.61 -3.97 -3.79
C CYS A 49 4.47 -3.81 -5.32
N ASP A 50 3.24 -3.91 -5.83
CA ASP A 50 2.96 -3.79 -7.26
C ASP A 50 3.19 -2.37 -7.77
N LEU A 51 2.85 -1.37 -6.95
CA LEU A 51 3.18 0.04 -7.22
C LEU A 51 4.69 0.25 -7.33
N ASP A 52 5.48 -0.21 -6.36
CA ASP A 52 6.94 -0.03 -6.38
C ASP A 52 7.56 -0.68 -7.63
N LYS A 53 7.11 -1.89 -8.00
CA LYS A 53 7.55 -2.55 -9.25
C LYS A 53 7.17 -1.74 -10.49
N ALA A 54 5.96 -1.19 -10.55
CA ALA A 54 5.51 -0.36 -11.68
C ALA A 54 6.34 0.93 -11.83
N LEU A 55 6.91 1.44 -10.73
CA LEU A 55 7.82 2.59 -10.71
C LEU A 55 9.30 2.21 -10.99
N GLY A 56 9.58 0.93 -11.27
CA GLY A 56 10.95 0.43 -11.50
C GLY A 56 11.73 0.11 -10.22
N GLY A 57 11.05 0.07 -9.08
CA GLY A 57 11.59 -0.36 -7.80
C GLY A 57 11.72 -1.88 -7.68
N ARG A 58 12.06 -2.36 -6.49
CA ARG A 58 12.35 -3.77 -6.21
C ARG A 58 11.13 -4.57 -5.69
N GLY A 59 9.99 -3.91 -5.50
CA GLY A 59 8.82 -4.44 -4.80
C GLY A 59 8.96 -4.37 -3.28
N CYS A 60 8.20 -5.19 -2.56
CA CYS A 60 8.32 -5.26 -1.10
C CYS A 60 9.67 -5.83 -0.64
N VAL A 61 9.98 -5.71 0.65
CA VAL A 61 11.26 -6.16 1.23
C VAL A 61 11.57 -7.63 0.90
N ALA A 62 10.57 -8.51 0.92
CA ALA A 62 10.74 -9.91 0.55
C ALA A 62 11.17 -10.08 -0.93
N CYS A 63 10.55 -9.33 -1.84
CA CYS A 63 10.89 -9.31 -3.25
C CYS A 63 12.30 -8.74 -3.46
N ALA A 64 12.68 -7.69 -2.72
CA ALA A 64 14.00 -7.08 -2.78
C ALA A 64 15.13 -8.00 -2.27
N MET A 65 14.83 -8.93 -1.36
CA MET A 65 15.79 -9.93 -0.85
C MET A 65 15.82 -11.24 -1.66
N GLY A 66 15.12 -11.32 -2.81
CA GLY A 66 15.07 -12.52 -3.64
C GLY A 66 14.18 -13.64 -3.11
N GLY A 67 13.31 -13.35 -2.13
CA GLY A 67 12.33 -14.29 -1.60
C GLY A 67 11.07 -14.39 -2.48
N LEU A 68 10.32 -15.49 -2.32
CA LEU A 68 9.00 -15.65 -2.92
C LEU A 68 8.00 -14.73 -2.23
N CYS A 69 7.51 -13.74 -2.96
CA CYS A 69 6.32 -12.96 -2.58
C CYS A 69 5.07 -13.77 -2.98
N HIS A 70 4.27 -14.20 -2.00
CA HIS A 70 2.96 -14.85 -2.20
C HIS A 70 1.80 -13.85 -2.12
#